data_AF-A0A8T3RBL1-F1
#
_entry.id   AF-A0A8T3RBL1-F1
#
_cell.length_a   1.000
_cell.length_b   1.000
_cell.length_c   1.000
_cell.angle_alpha   90.00
_cell.angle_beta   90.00
_cell.angle_gamma   90.00
#
_symmetry.space_group_name_H-M   'P 1'
#
loop_
_entity.id
_entity.type
_entity.pdbx_description
1 polymer ?
#
loop_
_entity_poly.entity_id
_entity_poly.type
_entity_poly.pdbx_seq_one_letter_code
_entity_poly.pdbx_strand_id
1 'polypeptide(L)' 'PACMACHGPAGAGNPAAGFPALSSQYAAYTRNQLHAYRSSERPNGQTMQAIAARMSESEIEAVASYIEGLR' A
#
# COMPACT_ATOMS: atom_id res chain seq x y z
N PRO A 1 -8.40 -2.19 -8.76
CA PRO A 1 -8.56 -3.39 -7.89
C PRO A 1 -8.60 -3.00 -6.40
N ALA A 2 -9.13 -3.87 -5.54
CA ALA A 2 -9.03 -3.73 -4.08
C ALA A 2 -7.63 -4.14 -3.59
N CYS A 3 -7.18 -3.57 -2.47
CA CYS A 3 -5.83 -3.78 -1.92
C CYS A 3 -5.55 -5.27 -1.62
N MET A 4 -6.54 -5.95 -1.04
CA MET A 4 -6.46 -7.36 -0.66
C MET A 4 -6.32 -8.33 -1.85
N ALA A 5 -6.63 -7.90 -3.08
CA ALA A 5 -6.47 -8.74 -4.27
C ALA A 5 -4.99 -9.08 -4.56
N CYS A 6 -4.07 -8.20 -4.13
CA CYS A 6 -2.63 -8.40 -4.30
C CYS A 6 -1.93 -8.65 -2.96
N HIS A 7 -2.35 -7.94 -1.90
CA HIS A 7 -1.71 -8.03 -0.58
C HIS A 7 -2.34 -9.07 0.35
N GLY A 8 -3.38 -9.78 -0.11
CA GLY A 8 -4.10 -10.77 0.68
C GLY A 8 -5.09 -10.16 1.67
N PRO A 9 -6.08 -10.95 2.15
CA PRO A 9 -7.13 -10.49 3.07
C PRO A 9 -6.57 -10.01 4.41
N ALA A 10 -5.56 -10.70 4.95
CA ALA A 10 -4.86 -10.32 6.18
C ALA A 10 -3.64 -9.43 5.93
N GLY A 11 -3.41 -8.97 4.69
CA GLY A 11 -2.21 -8.18 4.38
C GLY A 11 -0.90 -8.98 4.41
N ALA A 12 -0.95 -10.32 4.34
CA ALA A 12 0.24 -11.18 4.36
C ALA A 12 1.13 -11.10 3.10
N GLY A 13 0.65 -10.43 2.04
CA GLY A 13 1.34 -10.33 0.77
C GLY A 13 1.23 -11.62 -0.07
N ASN A 14 1.95 -11.62 -1.19
CA ASN A 14 2.13 -12.76 -2.07
C ASN A 14 3.57 -12.75 -2.60
N PRO A 15 4.52 -13.41 -1.91
CA PRO A 15 5.92 -13.42 -2.28
C PRO A 15 6.19 -13.98 -3.68
N ALA A 16 5.43 -15.00 -4.11
CA ALA A 16 5.58 -15.61 -5.43
C ALA A 16 5.24 -14.64 -6.57
N ALA A 17 4.36 -13.67 -6.32
CA ALA A 17 4.01 -12.60 -7.26
C ALA A 17 4.73 -11.27 -6.98
N GLY A 18 5.64 -11.22 -5.99
CA GLY A 18 6.36 -10.01 -5.60
C GLY A 18 5.53 -8.97 -4.86
N PHE A 19 4.35 -9.34 -4.32
CA PHE A 19 3.54 -8.42 -3.53
C PHE A 19 3.95 -8.49 -2.05
N PRO A 20 4.38 -7.37 -1.44
CA PRO A 20 4.87 -7.37 -0.07
C PRO A 20 3.74 -7.55 0.94
N ALA A 21 4.09 -8.07 2.11
CA ALA A 21 3.25 -8.02 3.29
C ALA A 21 3.08 -6.56 3.76
N LEU A 22 1.86 -6.22 4.17
CA LEU A 22 1.48 -4.92 4.72
C LEU A 22 1.04 -5.03 6.17
N SER A 23 0.57 -6.19 6.63
CA SER A 23 0.06 -6.41 7.99
C SER A 23 0.98 -5.81 9.06
N SER A 24 0.41 -4.99 9.95
CA SER A 24 1.13 -4.37 11.08
C SER A 24 2.28 -3.44 10.68
N GLN A 25 2.33 -2.98 9.43
CA GLN A 25 3.30 -1.95 9.02
C GLN A 25 2.91 -0.60 9.61
N TYR A 26 3.90 0.18 10.07
CA TYR A 26 3.66 1.49 10.66
C TYR A 26 2.92 2.42 9.71
N ALA A 27 1.90 3.11 10.21
CA ALA A 27 1.06 3.99 9.39
C ALA A 27 1.89 5.08 8.70
N ALA A 28 2.83 5.69 9.44
CA ALA A 28 3.72 6.71 8.89
C ALA A 28 4.56 6.20 7.72
N TYR A 29 5.09 4.98 7.81
CA TYR A 29 5.84 4.36 6.72
C TYR A 29 4.93 4.10 5.52
N THR A 30 3.77 3.48 5.75
CA THR A 30 2.81 3.14 4.69
C THR A 30 2.34 4.38 3.94
N ARG A 31 1.99 5.46 4.65
CA ARG A 31 1.65 6.76 4.05
C ARG A 31 2.80 7.29 3.19
N ASN A 32 4.02 7.32 3.73
CA ASN A 32 5.18 7.82 2.98
C ASN A 32 5.43 7.01 1.70
N GLN A 33 5.24 5.69 1.74
CA GLN A 33 5.35 4.85 0.54
C GLN A 33 4.25 5.14 -0.47
N LEU A 34 3.00 5.33 -0.04
CA LEU A 34 1.89 5.68 -0.92
C LEU A 34 2.10 7.04 -1.59
N HIS A 35 2.60 8.05 -0.86
CA HIS A 35 2.98 9.33 -1.46
C HIS A 35 4.13 9.18 -2.47
N ALA A 36 5.19 8.44 -2.12
CA ALA A 36 6.31 8.20 -3.03
C ALA A 36 5.91 7.43 -4.30
N TYR A 37 4.91 6.56 -4.21
CA TYR A 37 4.30 5.94 -5.40
C TYR A 37 3.48 6.93 -6.21
N ARG A 38 2.71 7.82 -5.57
CA ARG A 38 1.92 8.82 -6.27
C ARG A 38 2.77 9.88 -6.98
N SER A 39 3.90 10.28 -6.39
CA SER A 39 4.85 11.22 -7.01
C SER A 39 5.84 10.55 -7.97
N SER A 40 5.76 9.23 -8.16
CA SER A 40 6.69 8.44 -8.97
C SER A 40 8.16 8.48 -8.51
N GLU A 41 8.43 8.92 -7.28
CA GLU A 41 9.77 8.89 -6.66
C GLU A 41 10.26 7.45 -6.41
N ARG A 42 9.32 6.49 -6.33
CA ARG A 42 9.64 5.07 -6.16
C ARG A 42 9.53 4.32 -7.50
N PRO A 43 10.64 4.03 -8.20
CA PRO A 43 10.62 3.53 -9.58
C PRO A 43 10.18 2.06 -9.74
N ASN A 44 10.29 1.25 -8.68
CA ASN A 44 10.01 -0.20 -8.72
C ASN A 44 8.63 -0.53 -8.14
N GLY A 45 7.57 0.05 -8.68
CA GLY A 45 6.21 -0.25 -8.23
C GLY A 45 5.13 0.37 -9.08
N GLN A 46 5.25 0.28 -10.40
CA GLN A 46 4.31 0.83 -11.39
C GLN A 46 2.86 0.46 -11.08
N THR A 47 2.62 -0.78 -10.62
CA THR A 47 1.31 -1.22 -10.15
C THR A 47 0.78 -0.35 -9.01
N MET A 48 1.59 -0.09 -7.98
CA MET A 48 1.19 0.76 -6.86
C MET A 48 1.17 2.24 -7.22
N GLN A 49 1.98 2.71 -8.17
CA GLN A 49 1.87 4.07 -8.70
C GLN A 49 0.50 4.30 -9.33
N ALA A 50 0.02 3.37 -10.18
CA ALA A 50 -1.32 3.45 -10.77
C ALA A 50 -2.45 3.41 -9.72
N ILE A 51 -2.24 2.69 -8.62
CA ILE A 51 -3.21 2.63 -7.50
C ILE A 51 -3.15 3.90 -6.66
N ALA A 52 -1.98 4.44 -6.34
CA ALA A 52 -1.80 5.62 -5.51
C ALA A 52 -2.19 6.91 -6.26
N ALA A 53 -2.06 6.95 -7.59
CA ALA A 53 -2.47 8.06 -8.45
C ALA A 53 -3.97 8.40 -8.37
N ARG A 54 -4.80 7.43 -8.00
CA ARG A 54 -6.26 7.59 -7.86
C ARG A 54 -6.72 7.77 -6.41
N MET A 55 -5.80 7.91 -5.45
CA MET A 55 -6.12 8.08 -4.03
C MET A 55 -6.01 9.56 -3.62
N SER A 56 -7.02 10.02 -2.89
CA SER A 56 -6.99 11.28 -2.15
C SER A 56 -6.12 11.18 -0.88
N GLU A 57 -5.78 12.33 -0.29
CA GLU A 57 -5.01 12.38 0.97
C GLU A 57 -5.70 11.64 2.12
N SER A 58 -7.02 11.82 2.25
CA SER A 58 -7.80 11.17 3.31
C SER A 58 -7.83 9.66 3.13
N GLU A 59 -7.90 9.16 1.90
CA GLU A 59 -7.82 7.73 1.61
C GLU A 59 -6.44 7.15 1.92
N ILE A 60 -5.36 7.88 1.62
CA ILE A 60 -4.00 7.45 1.98
C ILE A 60 -3.85 7.33 3.49
N GLU A 61 -4.30 8.34 4.25
CA GLU A 61 -4.23 8.32 5.71
C GLU A 61 -5.09 7.18 6.30
N ALA A 62 -6.31 7.02 5.79
CA ALA A 62 -7.22 5.96 6.24
C ALA A 62 -6.65 4.56 5.98
N VAL A 63 -6.09 4.32 4.80
CA VAL A 63 -5.48 3.02 4.44
C VAL A 63 -4.22 2.77 5.27
N ALA A 64 -3.39 3.80 5.50
CA ALA A 64 -2.20 3.67 6.34
C ALA A 64 -2.55 3.30 7.78
N SER A 65 -3.55 3.97 8.37
CA SER A 65 -4.04 3.65 9.72
C SER A 65 -4.65 2.25 9.80
N TYR A 66 -5.44 1.84 8.80
CA TYR A 66 -6.00 0.49 8.72
C TYR A 66 -4.90 -0.58 8.67
N ILE A 67 -3.88 -0.39 7.84
CA ILE A 67 -2.77 -1.33 7.65
C ILE A 67 -1.97 -1.54 8.94
N GLU A 68 -1.77 -0.49 9.74
CA GLU A 68 -1.09 -0.57 11.03
C GLU A 68 -1.84 -1.47 12.04
N GLY A 69 -3.17 -1.45 12.00
CA GLY A 69 -4.02 -2.32 12.84
C GLY A 69 -4.25 -3.72 12.27
N LEU A 70 -3.89 -3.97 11.02
CA LEU A 70 -4.17 -5.21 10.29
C LEU A 70 -3.32 -6.39 10.79
N ARG A 71 -3.95 -7.55 10.96
CA ARG A 71 -3.35 -8.81 11.43
C ARG A 71 -3.87 -9.99 10.63
#